data_AF-A0A561QSM6-F1
#
_entry.id   AF-A0A561QSM6-F1
#
_cell.length_a   1.000
_cell.length_b   1.000
_cell.length_c   1.000
_cell.angle_alpha   90.00
_cell.angle_beta   90.00
_cell.angle_gamma   90.00
#
_symmetry.space_group_name_H-M   'P 1'
#
loop_
_entity.id
_entity.type
_entity.pdbx_description
1 polymer ?
#
loop_
_entity_poly.entity_id
_entity_poly.type
_entity_poly.pdbx_seq_one_letter_code
_entity_poly.pdbx_strand_id
1 'polypeptide(L)' 'MTDHFTTATAAARRCARKLLRQDVPPTIIADGLIDQALAIWAAETGRAEDAVSMLVAWVSVRDAR' A
#
# COMPACT_ATOMS: atom_id res chain seq x y z
N MET A 1 -23.61 1.16 -9.22
CA MET A 1 -22.86 -0.09 -9.00
C MET A 1 -21.44 0.31 -8.64
N THR A 2 -20.97 -0.04 -7.45
CA THR A 2 -19.62 0.32 -6.99
C THR A 2 -18.64 -0.70 -7.55
N ASP A 3 -17.62 -0.26 -8.27
CA ASP A 3 -16.60 -1.18 -8.79
C ASP A 3 -15.63 -1.65 -7.69
N HIS A 4 -14.83 -2.67 -8.01
CA HIS A 4 -13.84 -3.22 -7.08
C HIS A 4 -12.80 -2.17 -6.66
N PHE A 5 -12.42 -1.27 -7.58
CA PHE A 5 -11.47 -0.21 -7.30
C PHE A 5 -11.98 0.78 -6.25
N THR A 6 -13.23 1.22 -6.39
CA THR A 6 -13.90 2.12 -5.43
C THR A 6 -14.04 1.45 -4.07
N THR A 7 -14.36 0.14 -4.05
CA THR A 7 -14.45 -0.65 -2.82
C THR A 7 -13.10 -0.74 -2.10
N ALA A 8 -12.04 -1.10 -2.82
CA ALA A 8 -10.68 -1.20 -2.27
C ALA A 8 -10.19 0.17 -1.75
N THR A 9 -10.41 1.24 -2.52
CA THR A 9 -10.03 2.60 -2.14
C THR A 9 -10.76 3.07 -0.88
N ALA A 10 -12.05 2.79 -0.77
CA ALA A 10 -12.83 3.14 0.42
C ALA A 10 -12.33 2.40 1.67
N ALA A 11 -11.96 1.12 1.52
CA ALA A 11 -11.38 0.31 2.60
C ALA A 11 -10.00 0.85 3.03
N ALA A 12 -9.10 1.10 2.08
CA ALA A 12 -7.77 1.66 2.34
C ALA A 12 -7.87 3.02 3.05
N ARG A 13 -8.76 3.91 2.58
CA ARG A 13 -9.01 5.22 3.21
C ARG A 13 -9.49 5.09 4.65
N ARG A 14 -10.37 4.13 4.93
CA ARG A 14 -10.89 3.87 6.28
C ARG A 14 -9.78 3.34 7.20
N CYS A 15 -8.95 2.43 6.70
CA CYS A 15 -7.80 1.88 7.41
C CYS A 15 -6.79 2.98 7.76
N ALA A 16 -6.34 3.76 6.79
CA ALA A 16 -5.38 4.84 7.00
C ALA A 16 -5.87 5.84 8.04
N ARG A 17 -7.14 6.26 7.98
CA ARG A 17 -7.74 7.16 8.98
C ARG A 17 -7.79 6.56 10.38
N LYS A 18 -7.98 5.25 10.51
CA LYS A 18 -7.95 4.56 11.80
C LYS A 18 -6.54 4.61 12.39
N LEU A 19 -5.52 4.30 11.60
CA LEU A 19 -4.12 4.31 12.02
C LEU A 19 -3.62 5.71 12.38
N LEU A 20 -4.04 6.74 11.63
CA LEU A 20 -3.74 8.14 11.98
C LEU A 20 -4.30 8.53 13.34
N ARG A 21 -5.49 8.04 13.72
CA ARG A 21 -6.07 8.27 15.06
C ARG A 21 -5.35 7.50 16.17
N GLN A 22 -4.44 6.60 15.82
CA GLN A 22 -3.59 5.84 16.74
C GLN A 22 -2.16 6.39 16.74
N ASP A 23 -1.97 7.61 16.24
CA ASP A 23 -0.67 8.30 16.14
C ASP A 23 0.40 7.53 15.35
N VAL A 24 -0.01 6.63 14.45
CA VAL A 24 0.92 5.97 13.53
C VAL A 24 1.39 7.00 12.50
N PRO A 25 2.71 7.19 12.30
CA PRO A 25 3.22 8.16 11.34
C PRO A 25 2.71 7.89 9.91
N PRO A 26 2.32 8.91 9.13
CA PRO A 26 1.78 8.73 7.78
C PRO A 26 2.68 7.94 6.84
N THR A 27 4.01 8.09 6.96
CA THR A 27 4.99 7.35 6.17
C THR A 27 4.95 5.85 6.45
N ILE A 28 4.87 5.47 7.73
CA ILE A 28 4.74 4.07 8.17
C ILE A 28 3.41 3.45 7.70
N ILE A 29 2.31 4.23 7.72
CA ILE A 29 1.02 3.80 7.17
C ILE A 29 1.15 3.51 5.67
N ALA A 30 1.77 4.42 4.91
CA ALA A 30 1.93 4.27 3.47
C ALA A 30 2.79 3.03 3.15
N ASP A 31 3.92 2.86 3.85
CA ASP A 31 4.80 1.70 3.71
C ASP A 31 4.05 0.39 3.96
N GLY A 32 3.37 0.27 5.10
CA GLY A 32 2.65 -0.95 5.46
C GLY A 32 1.53 -1.28 4.48
N LEU A 33 0.81 -0.28 3.95
CA LEU A 33 -0.26 -0.53 2.98
C LEU A 33 0.28 -0.94 1.61
N ILE A 34 1.36 -0.32 1.13
CA ILE A 34 1.97 -0.64 -0.16
C ILE A 34 2.63 -2.02 -0.11
N ASP A 35 3.41 -2.30 0.94
CA ASP A 35 4.10 -3.58 1.14
C ASP A 35 3.11 -4.76 1.12
N GLN A 36 2.05 -4.68 1.94
CA GLN A 36 1.05 -5.74 2.01
C GLN A 36 0.25 -5.89 0.70
N ALA A 37 -0.11 -4.79 0.03
CA ALA A 37 -0.84 -4.85 -1.23
C ALA A 37 0.00 -5.51 -2.34
N LEU A 38 1.29 -5.17 -2.42
CA LEU A 38 2.22 -5.76 -3.39
C LEU A 38 2.52 -7.23 -3.09
N ALA A 39 2.67 -7.59 -1.81
CA ALA A 39 2.88 -8.99 -1.41
C ALA A 39 1.69 -9.89 -1.80
N ILE A 40 0.45 -9.43 -1.54
CA ILE A 40 -0.76 -10.16 -1.94
C ILE A 40 -0.82 -10.27 -3.47
N TRP A 41 -0.62 -9.17 -4.19
CA TRP A 41 -0.65 -9.18 -5.65
C TRP A 41 0.40 -10.11 -6.26
N ALA A 42 1.62 -10.10 -5.74
CA ALA A 42 2.69 -11.01 -6.17
C ALA A 42 2.33 -12.48 -5.95
N ALA A 43 1.76 -12.81 -4.78
CA ALA A 43 1.36 -14.17 -4.43
C ALA A 43 0.24 -14.69 -5.36
N GLU A 44 -0.76 -13.86 -5.63
CA GLU A 44 -1.92 -14.25 -6.46
C GLU A 44 -1.59 -14.33 -7.96
N THR A 45 -0.58 -13.60 -8.44
CA THR A 45 -0.28 -13.49 -9.88
C THR A 45 1.06 -14.08 -10.31
N GLY A 46 1.92 -14.48 -9.36
CA GLY A 46 3.28 -14.92 -9.62
C GLY A 46 4.25 -13.79 -10.00
N ARG A 47 3.84 -12.52 -9.92
CA ARG A 47 4.63 -11.34 -10.34
C ARG A 47 5.54 -10.79 -9.25
N ALA A 48 6.38 -11.66 -8.68
CA ALA A 48 7.27 -11.26 -7.58
C ALA A 48 8.28 -10.15 -7.98
N GLU A 49 8.88 -10.25 -9.17
CA GLU A 49 9.88 -9.28 -9.64
C GLU A 49 9.27 -7.88 -9.88
N ASP A 50 8.06 -7.83 -10.45
CA ASP A 50 7.33 -6.57 -10.66
C ASP A 50 7.03 -5.90 -9.30
N ALA A 51 6.55 -6.69 -8.33
CA ALA A 51 6.23 -6.18 -6.99
C ALA A 51 7.47 -5.63 -6.27
N VAL A 52 8.60 -6.34 -6.36
CA VAL A 52 9.89 -5.86 -5.81
C VAL A 52 10.30 -4.56 -6.49
N SER A 53 10.20 -4.48 -7.82
CA SER A 53 10.57 -3.28 -8.57
C SER A 53 9.72 -2.06 -8.18
N MET A 54 8.41 -2.26 -7.97
CA MET A 54 7.51 -1.21 -7.49
C MET A 54 7.86 -0.76 -6.07
N LEU A 55 8.18 -1.69 -5.18
CA LEU A 55 8.56 -1.38 -3.79
C LEU A 55 9.90 -0.61 -3.74
N VAL A 56 10.88 -0.99 -4.55
CA VAL A 56 12.17 -0.26 -4.68
C VAL A 56 11.94 1.16 -5.17
N ALA A 57 11.09 1.36 -6.17
CA ALA A 57 10.76 2.70 -6.67
C ALA A 57 10.09 3.56 -5.60
N TRP A 58 9.15 2.99 -4.84
CA TRP A 58 8.50 3.68 -3.72
C TRP A 58 9.49 4.11 -2.64
N VAL A 59 10.33 3.18 -2.16
CA VAL A 59 11.35 3.43 -1.13
C VAL A 59 12.32 4.53 -1.59
N SER A 60 12.75 4.48 -2.85
CA SER A 60 13.66 5.49 -3.42
C SER A 60 13.07 6.91 -3.39
N VAL A 61 11.77 7.05 -3.67
CA VAL A 61 11.09 8.35 -3.62
C VAL A 61 10.82 8.81 -2.18
N ARG A 62 10.51 7.87 -1.28
CA ARG A 62 10.26 8.14 0.14
C ARG A 62 11.52 8.67 0.83
N ASP A 63 12.66 8.03 0.59
CA ASP A 63 13.92 8.30 1.30
C ASP A 63 14.73 9.46 0.67
N ALA A 64 14.34 9.92 -0.52
CA ALA A 64 14.93 11.11 -1.16
C ALA A 64 14.43 12.45 -0.58
N ARG A 65 13.59 12.42 0.45
CA ARG A 65 13.01 13.60 1.13
C ARG A 65 13.60 13.79 2.50
#